data_AF-A0A7C5XJZ0-F1
#
_entry.id   AF-A0A7C5XJZ0-F1
#
_cell.length_a   1.000
_cell.length_b   1.000
_cell.length_c   1.000
_cell.angle_alpha   90.00
_cell.angle_beta   90.00
_cell.angle_gamma   90.00
#
_symmetry.space_group_name_H-M   'P 1'
#
loop_
_entity.id
_entity.type
_entity.pdbx_description
1 polymer ?
#
loop_
_entity_poly.entity_id
_entity_poly.type
_entity_poly.pdbx_seq_one_letter_code
_entity_poly.pdbx_strand_id
1 'polypeptide(L)'
;MNRVGLVYDKLTSDEEEIMLEAERRGFQLRYLFVKNPVQAYLPSSKLVDLPVVFNRCESKSRALEAGRIIEDNGIPVVNPFKVEYLCADKIETLKLWFNNGINTPRWVYVSFTGRDGFLDSEIEDIADEVEKLGYPIVVKPTMGSWGRGVVKIDDRCKLIEALRNSHPSPINPDGFFAQEYVEKPGFDLRILVGLKPRGSIRVLCGIARISPSPKEFRTNTHLGGIPLGLKLDENSKIVKEAVDAGRILLDGCKWGVIALDAMPDARGVDYSMIYRYVPECNNLFQQIRRLVEENKQYRYRSWKHLLEDAFLKYKSSEAYIKMEAIVHEILESCKLKWHEANSRFDYAVNTRNASGFNPAEFYLDIAEDLAY
;
A
#
# COMPACT_ATOMS: atom_id res chain seq x y z
N MET A 1 -25.42 -11.08 -18.51
CA MET A 1 -25.14 -11.31 -17.08
C MET A 1 -23.78 -10.74 -16.77
N ASN A 2 -23.69 -9.86 -15.77
CA ASN A 2 -22.47 -9.16 -15.39
C ASN A 2 -21.54 -10.11 -14.63
N ARG A 3 -20.88 -11.00 -15.37
CA ARG A 3 -19.89 -11.95 -14.84
C ARG A 3 -18.58 -11.22 -14.60
N VAL A 4 -17.93 -11.46 -13.47
CA VAL A 4 -16.61 -10.89 -13.14
C VAL A 4 -15.74 -11.98 -12.55
N GLY A 5 -14.49 -12.08 -12.99
CA GLY A 5 -13.51 -12.96 -12.35
C GLY A 5 -12.96 -12.34 -11.07
N LEU A 6 -12.74 -13.15 -10.04
CA LEU A 6 -11.98 -12.76 -8.86
C LEU A 6 -10.83 -13.76 -8.69
N VAL A 7 -9.60 -13.31 -8.99
CA VAL A 7 -8.39 -14.12 -8.80
C VAL A 7 -7.73 -13.81 -7.46
N TYR A 8 -7.49 -14.85 -6.66
CA TYR A 8 -6.99 -14.73 -5.30
C TYR A 8 -6.21 -15.98 -4.87
N ASP A 9 -5.34 -15.84 -3.89
CA ASP A 9 -4.55 -16.91 -3.28
C ASP A 9 -4.84 -17.10 -1.78
N LYS A 10 -5.57 -16.17 -1.18
CA LYS A 10 -6.08 -16.19 0.18
C LYS A 10 -7.35 -15.37 0.21
N LEU A 11 -8.38 -15.89 0.86
CA LEU A 11 -9.63 -15.16 1.04
C LEU A 11 -9.52 -14.34 2.32
N THR A 12 -9.47 -13.02 2.20
CA THR A 12 -9.47 -12.08 3.34
C THR A 12 -10.78 -11.30 3.39
N SER A 13 -10.94 -10.45 4.40
CA SER A 13 -12.07 -9.52 4.49
C SER A 13 -12.17 -8.59 3.28
N ASP A 14 -11.05 -8.26 2.63
CA ASP A 14 -11.04 -7.43 1.42
C ASP A 14 -11.71 -8.13 0.23
N GLU A 15 -11.46 -9.43 0.04
CA GLU A 15 -12.10 -10.20 -1.03
C GLU A 15 -13.57 -10.49 -0.68
N GLU A 16 -13.88 -10.76 0.60
CA GLU A 16 -15.27 -10.91 1.03
C GLU A 16 -16.08 -9.61 0.87
N GLU A 17 -15.47 -8.43 1.02
CA GLU A 17 -16.14 -7.14 0.75
C GLU A 17 -16.46 -6.96 -0.74
N ILE A 18 -15.59 -7.42 -1.65
CA ILE A 18 -15.92 -7.48 -3.10
C ILE A 18 -17.09 -8.44 -3.34
N MET A 19 -17.10 -9.60 -2.67
CA MET A 19 -18.18 -10.58 -2.81
C MET A 19 -19.53 -10.02 -2.35
N LEU A 20 -19.54 -9.34 -1.21
CA LEU A 20 -20.71 -8.66 -0.66
C LEU A 20 -21.26 -7.61 -1.62
N GLU A 21 -20.38 -6.75 -2.13
CA GLU A 21 -20.78 -5.66 -3.01
C GLU A 21 -21.23 -6.18 -4.39
N ALA A 22 -20.59 -7.23 -4.89
CA ALA A 22 -20.99 -7.90 -6.13
C ALA A 22 -22.40 -8.49 -6.01
N GLU A 23 -22.68 -9.20 -4.91
CA GLU A 23 -24.01 -9.74 -4.63
C GLU A 23 -25.07 -8.62 -4.54
N ARG A 24 -24.75 -7.54 -3.82
CA ARG A 24 -25.64 -6.37 -3.67
C ARG A 24 -26.01 -5.74 -5.03
N ARG A 25 -25.06 -5.72 -5.97
CA ARG A 25 -25.24 -5.17 -7.32
C ARG A 25 -25.65 -6.20 -8.38
N GLY A 26 -25.87 -7.46 -8.00
CA GLY A 26 -26.28 -8.52 -8.93
C GLY A 26 -25.20 -9.02 -9.89
N PHE A 27 -23.92 -8.79 -9.58
CA PHE A 27 -22.79 -9.36 -10.32
C PHE A 27 -22.58 -10.83 -9.96
N GLN A 28 -22.26 -11.65 -10.96
CA GLN A 28 -21.91 -13.05 -10.75
C GLN A 28 -20.39 -13.22 -10.71
N LEU A 29 -19.84 -13.51 -9.53
CA LEU A 29 -18.41 -13.75 -9.39
C LEU A 29 -18.02 -15.16 -9.81
N ARG A 30 -16.97 -15.26 -10.64
CA ARG A 30 -16.23 -16.50 -10.88
C ARG A 30 -14.94 -16.49 -10.07
N TYR A 31 -14.84 -17.40 -9.12
CA TYR A 31 -13.69 -17.55 -8.24
C TYR A 31 -12.53 -18.27 -8.95
N LEU A 32 -11.37 -17.63 -9.02
CA LEU A 32 -10.15 -18.14 -9.62
C LEU A 32 -9.08 -18.29 -8.53
N PHE A 33 -9.08 -19.43 -7.83
CA PHE A 33 -8.12 -19.67 -6.75
C PHE A 33 -6.77 -20.19 -7.29
N VAL A 34 -5.68 -19.46 -7.04
CA VAL A 34 -4.35 -19.72 -7.62
C VAL A 34 -3.31 -20.23 -6.61
N LYS A 35 -3.73 -20.61 -5.40
CA LYS A 35 -2.89 -21.28 -4.39
C LYS A 35 -3.27 -22.74 -4.24
N ASN A 36 -3.39 -23.44 -5.37
CA ASN A 36 -3.61 -24.88 -5.40
C ASN A 36 -2.37 -25.59 -5.95
N PRO A 37 -1.66 -26.40 -5.16
CA PRO A 37 -0.42 -27.05 -5.59
C PRO A 37 -0.62 -28.18 -6.62
N VAL A 38 -1.87 -28.63 -6.86
CA VAL A 38 -2.19 -29.75 -7.75
C VAL A 38 -3.00 -29.35 -8.99
N GLN A 39 -3.12 -28.05 -9.27
CA GLN A 39 -3.78 -27.55 -10.49
C GLN A 39 -2.78 -26.77 -11.35
N ALA A 40 -2.94 -26.86 -12.68
CA ALA A 40 -2.33 -25.90 -13.59
C ALA A 40 -2.72 -24.49 -13.12
N TYR A 41 -1.74 -23.58 -13.05
CA TYR A 41 -1.85 -22.32 -12.31
C TYR A 41 -3.14 -21.55 -12.64
N LEU A 42 -3.43 -21.36 -13.93
CA LEU A 42 -4.67 -20.73 -14.41
C LEU A 42 -4.98 -21.16 -15.87
N PRO A 43 -5.75 -22.24 -16.12
CA PRO A 43 -6.06 -22.67 -17.48
C PRO A 43 -7.05 -21.73 -18.16
N SER A 44 -6.86 -21.46 -19.46
CA SER A 44 -7.72 -20.58 -20.27
C SER A 44 -9.20 -20.97 -20.24
N SER A 45 -9.51 -22.26 -20.07
CA SER A 45 -10.89 -22.75 -19.93
C SER A 45 -11.65 -22.15 -18.73
N LYS A 46 -10.95 -21.72 -17.67
CA LYS A 46 -11.55 -21.03 -16.53
C LYS A 46 -11.85 -19.55 -16.81
N LEU A 47 -11.23 -18.98 -17.85
CA LEU A 47 -11.31 -17.56 -18.19
C LEU A 47 -12.41 -17.22 -19.19
N VAL A 48 -13.03 -18.24 -19.80
CA VAL A 48 -14.08 -18.11 -20.82
C VAL A 48 -15.25 -17.23 -20.33
N ASP A 49 -15.69 -16.31 -21.17
CA ASP A 49 -16.79 -15.36 -20.91
C ASP A 49 -16.58 -14.41 -19.71
N LEU A 50 -15.35 -14.09 -19.34
CA LEU A 50 -15.07 -13.05 -18.35
C LEU A 50 -14.74 -11.73 -19.06
N PRO A 51 -15.57 -10.68 -18.90
CA PRO A 51 -15.28 -9.36 -19.45
C PRO A 51 -14.16 -8.64 -18.68
N VAL A 52 -13.96 -8.99 -17.41
CA VAL A 52 -12.91 -8.43 -16.54
C VAL A 52 -12.60 -9.39 -15.39
N VAL A 53 -11.36 -9.34 -14.90
CA VAL A 53 -10.91 -10.05 -13.70
C VAL A 53 -10.29 -9.09 -12.69
N PHE A 54 -10.74 -9.16 -11.43
CA PHE A 54 -10.10 -8.48 -10.31
C PHE A 54 -8.96 -9.32 -9.75
N ASN A 55 -7.75 -8.77 -9.74
CA ASN A 55 -6.58 -9.42 -9.18
C ASN A 55 -6.35 -8.99 -7.74
N ARG A 56 -6.54 -9.95 -6.83
CA ARG A 56 -6.48 -9.75 -5.38
C ARG A 56 -5.52 -10.73 -4.70
N CYS A 57 -4.56 -11.28 -5.43
CA CYS A 57 -3.54 -12.14 -4.85
C CYS A 57 -2.68 -11.37 -3.82
N GLU A 58 -2.45 -11.98 -2.65
CA GLU A 58 -1.59 -11.47 -1.59
C GLU A 58 -0.10 -11.61 -1.96
N SER A 59 0.26 -12.70 -2.64
CA SER A 59 1.63 -12.90 -3.13
C SER A 59 1.89 -12.10 -4.42
N LYS A 60 2.85 -11.17 -4.38
CA LYS A 60 3.26 -10.36 -5.54
C LYS A 60 3.60 -11.20 -6.77
N SER A 61 4.37 -12.28 -6.61
CA SER A 61 4.70 -13.19 -7.72
C SER A 61 3.47 -13.84 -8.35
N ARG A 62 2.46 -14.18 -7.54
CA ARG A 62 1.22 -14.77 -8.02
C ARG A 62 0.33 -13.72 -8.69
N ALA A 63 0.28 -12.52 -8.13
CA ALA A 63 -0.43 -11.40 -8.74
C ALA A 63 0.14 -11.10 -10.14
N LEU A 64 1.45 -11.02 -10.28
CA LEU A 64 2.12 -10.79 -11.56
C LEU A 64 1.81 -11.89 -12.58
N GLU A 65 2.00 -13.16 -12.20
CA GLU A 65 1.79 -14.28 -13.14
C GLU A 65 0.31 -14.45 -13.51
N ALA A 66 -0.60 -14.28 -12.56
CA ALA A 66 -2.04 -14.32 -12.84
C ALA A 66 -2.44 -13.18 -13.77
N GLY A 67 -1.97 -11.95 -13.50
CA GLY A 67 -2.25 -10.79 -14.34
C GLY A 67 -1.79 -11.01 -15.78
N ARG A 68 -0.55 -11.48 -15.96
CA ARG A 68 0.02 -11.79 -17.28
C ARG A 68 -0.81 -12.83 -18.03
N ILE A 69 -1.07 -13.99 -17.42
CA ILE A 69 -1.83 -15.07 -18.08
C ILE A 69 -3.23 -14.59 -18.49
N ILE A 70 -3.91 -13.83 -17.65
CA ILE A 70 -5.26 -13.35 -17.96
C ILE A 70 -5.23 -12.33 -19.12
N GLU A 71 -4.29 -11.40 -19.11
CA GLU A 71 -4.14 -10.42 -20.19
C GLU A 71 -3.69 -11.05 -21.51
N ASP A 72 -2.83 -12.07 -21.48
CA ASP A 72 -2.42 -12.84 -22.68
C ASP A 72 -3.62 -13.56 -23.33
N ASN A 73 -4.69 -13.83 -22.57
CA ASN A 73 -5.96 -14.34 -23.10
C ASN A 73 -6.92 -13.21 -23.55
N GLY A 74 -6.45 -11.97 -23.63
CA GLY A 74 -7.21 -10.81 -24.10
C GLY A 74 -8.24 -10.28 -23.09
N ILE A 75 -8.15 -10.67 -21.82
CA ILE A 75 -9.13 -10.30 -20.79
C ILE A 75 -8.58 -9.15 -19.93
N PRO A 76 -9.32 -8.04 -19.79
CA PRO A 76 -8.98 -6.95 -18.87
C PRO A 76 -8.76 -7.43 -17.43
N VAL A 77 -7.69 -6.95 -16.80
CA VAL A 77 -7.39 -7.20 -15.38
C VAL A 77 -7.40 -5.89 -14.60
N VAL A 78 -7.95 -5.90 -13.39
CA VAL A 78 -7.82 -4.80 -12.43
C VAL A 78 -6.89 -5.26 -11.30
N ASN A 79 -5.63 -4.81 -11.20
CA ASN A 79 -4.97 -3.82 -12.08
C ASN A 79 -4.33 -4.45 -13.33
N PRO A 80 -4.13 -3.67 -14.41
CA PRO A 80 -3.37 -4.14 -15.56
C PRO A 80 -1.97 -4.64 -15.18
N PHE A 81 -1.41 -5.60 -15.91
CA PHE A 81 -0.11 -6.22 -15.56
C PHE A 81 1.01 -5.19 -15.42
N LYS A 82 1.06 -4.20 -16.33
CA LYS A 82 2.03 -3.10 -16.27
C LYS A 82 1.99 -2.37 -14.91
N VAL A 83 0.79 -2.09 -14.41
CA VAL A 83 0.58 -1.38 -13.14
C VAL A 83 0.95 -2.27 -11.96
N GLU A 84 0.59 -3.56 -12.01
CA GLU A 84 0.98 -4.56 -11.01
C GLU A 84 2.51 -4.67 -10.91
N TYR A 85 3.20 -4.71 -12.05
CA TYR A 85 4.66 -4.75 -12.14
C TYR A 85 5.32 -3.53 -11.53
N LEU A 86 4.87 -2.32 -11.88
CA LEU A 86 5.40 -1.08 -11.31
C LEU A 86 5.19 -1.04 -9.78
N CYS A 87 3.99 -1.34 -9.29
CA CYS A 87 3.69 -1.38 -7.85
C CYS A 87 4.45 -2.50 -7.10
N ALA A 88 4.85 -3.57 -7.79
CA ALA A 88 5.59 -4.65 -7.16
C ALA A 88 7.03 -4.25 -6.80
N ASP A 89 7.64 -3.35 -7.60
CA ASP A 89 9.02 -2.90 -7.51
C ASP A 89 9.15 -1.45 -7.02
N LYS A 90 9.71 -1.29 -5.81
CA LYS A 90 9.89 0.03 -5.21
C LYS A 90 10.88 0.91 -5.99
N ILE A 91 11.91 0.31 -6.58
CA ILE A 91 12.94 1.07 -7.32
C ILE A 91 12.35 1.60 -8.61
N GLU A 92 11.65 0.76 -9.38
CA GLU A 92 11.02 1.21 -10.63
C GLU A 92 9.95 2.27 -10.37
N THR A 93 9.12 2.11 -9.33
CA THR A 93 8.17 3.16 -8.90
C THR A 93 8.90 4.47 -8.58
N LEU A 94 9.96 4.43 -7.77
CA LEU A 94 10.71 5.62 -7.36
C LEU A 94 11.45 6.29 -8.51
N LYS A 95 12.09 5.52 -9.39
CA LYS A 95 12.74 6.02 -10.61
C LYS A 95 11.74 6.74 -11.49
N LEU A 96 10.59 6.13 -11.72
CA LEU A 96 9.55 6.69 -12.57
C LEU A 96 9.01 8.00 -11.99
N TRP A 97 8.74 8.04 -10.68
CA TRP A 97 8.33 9.26 -9.97
C TRP A 97 9.39 10.37 -10.00
N PHE A 98 10.64 10.03 -9.66
CA PHE A 98 11.75 10.98 -9.65
C PHE A 98 11.95 11.63 -11.03
N ASN A 99 11.96 10.81 -12.10
CA ASN A 99 12.12 11.30 -13.48
C ASN A 99 10.96 12.19 -13.96
N ASN A 100 9.80 12.10 -13.32
CA ASN A 100 8.62 12.93 -13.61
C ASN A 100 8.40 14.05 -12.58
N GLY A 101 9.40 14.36 -11.75
CA GLY A 101 9.36 15.49 -10.82
C GLY A 101 8.51 15.28 -9.56
N ILE A 102 8.06 14.06 -9.28
CA ILE A 102 7.41 13.73 -8.00
C ILE A 102 8.48 13.75 -6.90
N ASN A 103 8.18 14.43 -5.79
CA ASN A 103 9.12 14.50 -4.66
C ASN A 103 9.20 13.13 -3.97
N THR A 104 10.36 12.49 -4.05
CA THR A 104 10.66 11.22 -3.38
C THR A 104 11.74 11.40 -2.32
N PRO A 105 11.95 10.43 -1.40
CA PRO A 105 13.21 10.35 -0.66
C PRO A 105 14.37 10.16 -1.65
N ARG A 106 15.55 10.71 -1.35
CA ARG A 106 16.79 10.32 -2.03
C ARG A 106 17.05 8.84 -1.77
N TRP A 107 17.59 8.15 -2.76
CA TRP A 107 17.81 6.72 -2.69
C TRP A 107 19.04 6.31 -3.49
N VAL A 108 19.63 5.19 -3.08
CA VAL A 108 20.76 4.53 -3.75
C VAL A 108 20.44 3.05 -3.85
N TYR A 109 20.76 2.45 -5.00
CA TYR A 109 20.70 1.03 -5.21
C TYR A 109 22.04 0.53 -5.75
N VAL A 110 22.55 -0.54 -5.14
CA VAL A 110 23.81 -1.16 -5.51
C VAL A 110 23.57 -2.64 -5.77
N SER A 111 23.77 -3.09 -7.00
CA SER A 111 23.60 -4.50 -7.37
C SER A 111 24.69 -5.36 -6.75
N PHE A 112 24.33 -6.57 -6.33
CA PHE A 112 25.32 -7.54 -5.85
C PHE A 112 26.30 -7.90 -6.97
N THR A 113 27.57 -7.94 -6.60
CA THR A 113 28.71 -8.25 -7.49
C THR A 113 29.07 -9.74 -7.43
N GLY A 114 28.86 -10.37 -6.27
CA GLY A 114 29.05 -11.80 -6.03
C GLY A 114 27.74 -12.58 -5.97
N ARG A 115 27.86 -13.92 -6.08
CA ARG A 115 26.72 -14.83 -5.94
C ARG A 115 26.10 -14.81 -4.53
N ASP A 116 26.92 -14.50 -3.54
CA ASP A 116 26.54 -14.47 -2.13
C ASP A 116 26.55 -13.02 -1.59
N GLY A 117 26.27 -12.02 -2.43
CA GLY A 117 26.26 -10.61 -2.01
C GLY A 117 27.50 -9.84 -2.47
N PHE A 118 27.96 -8.88 -1.66
CA PHE A 118 29.14 -8.06 -1.98
C PHE A 118 30.45 -8.75 -1.59
N LEU A 119 31.54 -8.41 -2.28
CA LEU A 119 32.88 -8.81 -1.87
C LEU A 119 33.38 -7.89 -0.75
N ASP A 120 34.11 -8.43 0.22
CA ASP A 120 34.68 -7.64 1.33
C ASP A 120 35.50 -6.44 0.85
N SER A 121 36.17 -6.56 -0.29
CA SER A 121 36.96 -5.50 -0.91
C SER A 121 36.15 -4.32 -1.45
N GLU A 122 34.84 -4.47 -1.63
CA GLU A 122 33.95 -3.45 -2.20
C GLU A 122 33.14 -2.71 -1.12
N ILE A 123 33.09 -3.25 0.10
CA ILE A 123 32.19 -2.79 1.17
C ILE A 123 32.44 -1.31 1.53
N GLU A 124 33.70 -0.89 1.61
CA GLU A 124 34.05 0.50 1.95
C GLU A 124 33.63 1.48 0.84
N ASP A 125 33.87 1.13 -0.44
CA ASP A 125 33.49 1.97 -1.59
C ASP A 125 31.96 2.09 -1.70
N ILE A 126 31.25 0.99 -1.46
CA ILE A 126 29.78 0.96 -1.44
C ILE A 126 29.27 1.82 -0.26
N ALA A 127 29.89 1.72 0.91
CA ALA A 127 29.53 2.52 2.06
C ALA A 127 29.70 4.02 1.79
N ASP A 128 30.80 4.43 1.15
CA ASP A 128 31.06 5.82 0.77
C ASP A 128 29.97 6.39 -0.17
N GLU A 129 29.48 5.58 -1.12
CA GLU A 129 28.37 6.00 -1.98
C GLU A 129 27.06 6.13 -1.20
N VAL A 130 26.73 5.14 -0.38
CA VAL A 130 25.49 5.10 0.39
C VAL A 130 25.46 6.21 1.45
N GLU A 131 26.60 6.57 2.04
CA GLU A 131 26.73 7.64 3.04
C GLU A 131 26.40 9.03 2.51
N LYS A 132 26.43 9.25 1.18
CA LYS A 132 25.97 10.50 0.57
C LYS A 132 24.48 10.79 0.83
N LEU A 133 23.71 9.77 1.20
CA LEU A 133 22.33 9.93 1.69
C LEU A 133 22.27 10.66 3.04
N GLY A 134 23.34 10.66 3.83
CA GLY A 134 23.41 11.23 5.15
C GLY A 134 22.69 10.39 6.21
N TYR A 135 23.25 10.34 7.41
CA TYR A 135 22.66 9.61 8.52
C TYR A 135 21.49 10.37 9.17
N PRO A 136 20.47 9.65 9.66
CA PRO A 136 20.29 8.20 9.54
C PRO A 136 19.83 7.77 8.13
N ILE A 137 20.11 6.51 7.78
CA ILE A 137 19.75 5.87 6.50
C ILE A 137 18.71 4.78 6.76
N VAL A 138 17.82 4.55 5.82
CA VAL A 138 16.85 3.44 5.85
C VAL A 138 17.20 2.42 4.78
N VAL A 139 17.52 1.21 5.19
CA VAL A 139 17.71 0.06 4.30
C VAL A 139 16.41 -0.73 4.24
N LYS A 140 15.98 -1.11 3.05
CA LYS A 140 14.74 -1.86 2.85
C LYS A 140 14.82 -2.79 1.63
N PRO A 141 14.09 -3.92 1.61
CA PRO A 141 14.06 -4.78 0.43
C PRO A 141 13.33 -4.10 -0.74
N THR A 142 13.81 -4.36 -1.96
CA THR A 142 13.21 -3.86 -3.21
C THR A 142 11.78 -4.36 -3.38
N MET A 143 11.56 -5.66 -3.11
CA MET A 143 10.25 -6.28 -3.07
C MET A 143 9.76 -6.52 -1.64
N GLY A 144 8.54 -7.04 -1.51
CA GLY A 144 7.90 -7.29 -0.22
C GLY A 144 7.08 -6.10 0.29
N SER A 145 6.26 -6.41 1.28
CA SER A 145 5.26 -5.54 1.90
C SER A 145 5.35 -5.61 3.43
N TRP A 146 4.59 -4.74 4.11
CA TRP A 146 4.38 -4.74 5.55
C TRP A 146 5.61 -4.40 6.41
N GLY A 147 6.65 -3.79 5.83
CA GLY A 147 7.80 -3.27 6.58
C GLY A 147 8.78 -4.34 7.08
N ARG A 148 8.67 -5.58 6.59
CA ARG A 148 9.68 -6.62 6.84
C ARG A 148 10.99 -6.23 6.18
N GLY A 149 12.09 -6.37 6.92
CA GLY A 149 13.44 -6.04 6.42
C GLY A 149 13.76 -4.55 6.34
N VAL A 150 12.95 -3.68 6.96
CA VAL A 150 13.24 -2.24 7.05
C VAL A 150 14.11 -1.98 8.28
N VAL A 151 15.31 -1.46 8.07
CA VAL A 151 16.31 -1.19 9.12
C VAL A 151 16.73 0.27 9.06
N LYS A 152 16.78 0.93 10.22
CA LYS A 152 17.36 2.26 10.39
C LYS A 152 18.83 2.12 10.79
N ILE A 153 19.71 2.79 10.04
CA ILE A 153 21.15 2.77 10.21
C ILE A 153 21.59 4.18 10.63
N ASP A 154 22.17 4.32 11.81
CA ASP A 154 22.50 5.63 12.40
C ASP A 154 23.96 6.04 12.18
N ASP A 155 24.83 5.11 11.76
CA ASP A 155 26.28 5.33 11.66
C ASP A 155 26.94 4.36 10.66
N ARG A 156 28.21 4.65 10.33
CA ARG A 156 29.03 3.86 9.39
C ARG A 156 29.21 2.42 9.81
N CYS A 157 29.50 2.17 11.09
CA CYS A 157 29.75 0.81 11.57
C CYS A 157 28.56 -0.10 11.30
N LYS A 158 27.33 0.37 11.58
CA LYS A 158 26.10 -0.35 11.26
C LYS A 158 25.85 -0.51 9.76
N LEU A 159 26.24 0.49 8.94
CA LEU A 159 26.15 0.38 7.48
C LEU A 159 27.04 -0.74 6.95
N ILE A 160 28.30 -0.78 7.38
CA ILE A 160 29.27 -1.82 7.02
C ILE A 160 28.75 -3.20 7.42
N GLU A 161 28.22 -3.34 8.63
CA GLU A 161 27.60 -4.59 9.08
C GLU A 161 26.39 -4.99 8.20
N ALA A 162 25.53 -4.04 7.87
CA ALA A 162 24.37 -4.30 7.01
C ALA A 162 24.78 -4.71 5.58
N LEU A 163 25.84 -4.13 5.03
CA LEU A 163 26.38 -4.49 3.72
C LEU A 163 26.98 -5.91 3.72
N ARG A 164 27.79 -6.25 4.73
CA ARG A 164 28.39 -7.59 4.87
C ARG A 164 27.35 -8.70 5.04
N ASN A 165 26.25 -8.40 5.73
CA ASN A 165 25.14 -9.33 5.95
C ASN A 165 24.10 -9.31 4.81
N SER A 166 24.33 -8.53 3.75
CA SER A 166 23.39 -8.44 2.63
C SER A 166 23.64 -9.53 1.61
N HIS A 167 22.66 -10.39 1.43
CA HIS A 167 22.71 -11.52 0.49
C HIS A 167 21.42 -11.58 -0.35
N PRO A 168 21.49 -12.19 -1.55
CA PRO A 168 20.30 -12.48 -2.35
C PRO A 168 19.22 -13.19 -1.54
N SER A 169 18.00 -12.68 -1.61
CA SER A 169 16.83 -13.26 -0.94
C SER A 169 15.58 -13.16 -1.81
N PRO A 170 14.51 -13.94 -1.54
CA PRO A 170 13.29 -13.88 -2.35
C PRO A 170 12.62 -12.50 -2.44
N ILE A 171 12.86 -11.61 -1.49
CA ILE A 171 12.30 -10.25 -1.46
C ILE A 171 13.31 -9.17 -1.86
N ASN A 172 14.58 -9.54 -2.02
CA ASN A 172 15.67 -8.65 -2.38
C ASN A 172 16.76 -9.48 -3.10
N PRO A 173 16.48 -9.94 -4.32
CA PRO A 173 17.34 -10.91 -5.00
C PRO A 173 18.64 -10.29 -5.52
N ASP A 174 18.60 -9.02 -5.92
CA ASP A 174 19.60 -8.49 -6.86
C ASP A 174 20.55 -7.43 -6.28
N GLY A 175 20.31 -6.90 -5.08
CA GLY A 175 21.20 -5.87 -4.53
C GLY A 175 20.79 -5.27 -3.20
N PHE A 176 21.45 -4.19 -2.83
CA PHE A 176 21.22 -3.41 -1.62
C PHE A 176 20.51 -2.11 -1.95
N PHE A 177 19.42 -1.84 -1.23
CA PHE A 177 18.60 -0.66 -1.45
C PHE A 177 18.50 0.18 -0.18
N ALA A 178 18.97 1.43 -0.30
CA ALA A 178 19.02 2.40 0.79
C ALA A 178 18.31 3.70 0.39
N GLN A 179 17.74 4.37 1.40
CA GLN A 179 17.09 5.66 1.26
C GLN A 179 17.51 6.60 2.38
N GLU A 180 17.45 7.90 2.14
CA GLU A 180 17.54 8.87 3.23
C GLU A 180 16.40 8.64 4.24
N TYR A 181 16.69 8.81 5.52
CA TYR A 181 15.64 8.83 6.52
C TYR A 181 14.81 10.11 6.41
N VAL A 182 13.49 9.94 6.30
CA VAL A 182 12.54 11.07 6.36
C VAL A 182 12.04 11.20 7.79
N GLU A 183 12.27 12.35 8.41
CA GLU A 183 11.73 12.69 9.72
C GLU A 183 10.23 12.96 9.58
N LYS A 184 9.41 12.02 10.08
CA LYS A 184 7.94 12.06 9.98
C LYS A 184 7.31 12.60 11.26
N PRO A 185 6.12 13.20 11.19
CA PRO A 185 5.39 13.71 12.35
C PRO A 185 4.64 12.60 13.12
N GLY A 186 5.27 11.43 13.27
CA GLY A 186 4.65 10.27 13.93
C GLY A 186 3.63 9.50 13.07
N PHE A 187 3.42 9.89 11.81
CA PHE A 187 2.53 9.18 10.88
C PHE A 187 3.04 9.21 9.45
N ASP A 188 2.54 8.30 8.63
CA ASP A 188 2.60 8.39 7.17
C ASP A 188 1.18 8.43 6.59
N LEU A 189 1.09 8.65 5.29
CA LEU A 189 -0.16 8.70 4.55
C LEU A 189 -0.29 7.50 3.64
N ARG A 190 -1.53 7.03 3.47
CA ARG A 190 -1.94 6.14 2.40
C ARG A 190 -3.12 6.76 1.67
N ILE A 191 -2.92 7.08 0.40
CA ILE A 191 -3.92 7.71 -0.46
C ILE A 191 -4.32 6.73 -1.57
N LEU A 192 -5.61 6.42 -1.68
CA LEU A 192 -6.12 5.60 -2.77
C LEU A 192 -6.44 6.48 -3.97
N VAL A 193 -5.96 6.08 -5.13
CA VAL A 193 -6.20 6.75 -6.42
C VAL A 193 -6.84 5.75 -7.37
N GLY A 194 -7.85 6.20 -8.11
CA GLY A 194 -8.60 5.38 -9.03
C GLY A 194 -8.78 6.04 -10.38
N LEU A 195 -8.75 5.23 -11.43
CA LEU A 195 -9.09 5.59 -12.81
C LEU A 195 -10.15 4.60 -13.32
N LYS A 196 -11.23 5.14 -13.89
CA LYS A 196 -12.29 4.34 -14.54
C LYS A 196 -12.16 4.41 -16.06
N PRO A 197 -12.64 3.40 -16.82
CA PRO A 197 -12.56 3.35 -18.29
C PRO A 197 -13.03 4.62 -19.01
N ARG A 198 -14.08 5.27 -18.51
CA ARG A 198 -14.67 6.50 -19.07
C ARG A 198 -14.54 7.71 -18.14
N GLY A 199 -13.63 7.64 -17.17
CA GLY A 199 -13.45 8.65 -16.14
C GLY A 199 -12.09 9.34 -16.19
N SER A 200 -11.91 10.30 -15.29
CA SER A 200 -10.61 10.86 -14.96
C SER A 200 -10.02 10.16 -13.74
N ILE A 201 -8.70 10.16 -13.66
CA ILE A 201 -8.00 9.77 -12.44
C ILE A 201 -8.39 10.71 -11.29
N ARG A 202 -8.64 10.15 -10.11
CA ARG A 202 -8.98 10.93 -8.90
C ARG A 202 -8.56 10.22 -7.63
N VAL A 203 -8.39 10.99 -6.56
CA VAL A 203 -8.30 10.44 -5.21
C VAL A 203 -9.66 9.87 -4.81
N LEU A 204 -9.65 8.65 -4.28
CA LEU A 204 -10.84 7.96 -3.78
C LEU A 204 -11.01 8.20 -2.27
N CYS A 205 -9.92 8.04 -1.52
CA CYS A 205 -9.86 8.34 -0.10
C CYS A 205 -8.42 8.39 0.40
N GLY A 206 -8.21 8.80 1.65
CA GLY A 206 -6.91 8.72 2.31
C GLY A 206 -7.02 8.44 3.80
N ILE A 207 -5.97 7.83 4.33
CA ILE A 207 -5.78 7.64 5.77
C ILE A 207 -4.36 8.08 6.17
N ALA A 208 -4.22 8.65 7.36
CA ALA A 208 -2.97 8.69 8.09
C ALA A 208 -2.84 7.43 8.94
N ARG A 209 -1.64 6.85 9.02
CA ARG A 209 -1.34 5.72 9.91
C ARG A 209 -0.42 6.22 11.02
N ILE A 210 -0.99 6.44 12.19
CA ILE A 210 -0.31 7.12 13.30
C ILE A 210 0.36 6.09 14.18
N SER A 211 1.66 6.26 14.43
CA SER A 211 2.44 5.39 15.30
C SER A 211 1.92 5.51 16.75
N PRO A 212 1.74 4.40 17.48
CA PRO A 212 1.29 4.44 18.87
C PRO A 212 2.34 5.01 19.83
N SER A 213 3.59 5.18 19.38
CA SER A 213 4.70 5.70 20.18
C SER A 213 5.62 6.59 19.34
N PRO A 214 6.14 7.70 19.90
CA PRO A 214 7.11 8.55 19.20
C PRO A 214 8.45 7.86 18.92
N LYS A 215 8.74 6.74 19.61
CA LYS A 215 9.99 5.98 19.41
C LYS A 215 9.93 5.01 18.22
N GLU A 216 8.73 4.65 17.77
CA GLU A 216 8.56 3.72 16.66
C GLU A 216 8.43 4.51 15.35
N PHE A 217 9.44 4.41 14.50
CA PHE A 217 9.49 5.14 13.23
C PHE A 217 8.66 4.47 12.13
N ARG A 218 8.30 3.19 12.28
CA ARG A 218 7.45 2.46 11.31
C ARG A 218 5.98 2.66 11.67
N THR A 219 5.21 3.03 10.67
CA THR A 219 3.82 3.52 10.84
C THR A 219 2.77 2.54 10.30
N ASN A 220 3.20 1.36 9.84
CA ASN A 220 2.31 0.36 9.24
C ASN A 220 1.19 -0.06 10.22
N THR A 221 -0.05 -0.16 9.72
CA THR A 221 -1.21 -0.64 10.50
C THR A 221 -0.99 -2.06 11.07
N HIS A 222 -0.30 -2.92 10.33
CA HIS A 222 0.11 -4.26 10.81
C HIS A 222 1.03 -4.21 12.05
N LEU A 223 1.76 -3.11 12.23
CA LEU A 223 2.60 -2.83 13.41
C LEU A 223 1.86 -2.06 14.51
N GLY A 224 0.53 -1.89 14.38
CA GLY A 224 -0.29 -1.15 15.34
C GLY A 224 -0.48 0.32 15.01
N GLY A 225 -0.17 0.75 13.79
CA GLY A 225 -0.52 2.09 13.30
C GLY A 225 -2.02 2.35 13.42
N ILE A 226 -2.39 3.41 14.11
CA ILE A 226 -3.76 3.86 14.36
C ILE A 226 -4.29 4.50 13.08
N PRO A 227 -5.33 3.94 12.42
CA PRO A 227 -5.85 4.49 11.18
C PRO A 227 -6.72 5.72 11.47
N LEU A 228 -6.41 6.82 10.81
CA LEU A 228 -7.18 8.06 10.86
C LEU A 228 -7.57 8.46 9.43
N GLY A 229 -8.87 8.49 9.14
CA GLY A 229 -9.40 8.97 7.88
C GLY A 229 -9.11 10.45 7.67
N LEU A 230 -8.77 10.82 6.44
CA LEU A 230 -8.44 12.19 6.05
C LEU A 230 -9.59 12.83 5.29
N LYS A 231 -9.86 14.11 5.57
CA LYS A 231 -10.76 14.94 4.76
C LYS A 231 -9.96 15.66 3.70
N LEU A 232 -9.82 15.03 2.54
CA LEU A 232 -9.01 15.57 1.44
C LEU A 232 -9.86 16.45 0.53
N ASP A 233 -9.65 17.77 0.60
CA ASP A 233 -10.22 18.71 -0.36
C ASP A 233 -9.64 18.46 -1.76
N GLU A 234 -10.49 18.46 -2.78
CA GLU A 234 -10.12 18.18 -4.18
C GLU A 234 -9.06 19.16 -4.71
N ASN A 235 -9.07 20.39 -4.21
CA ASN A 235 -8.12 21.43 -4.61
C ASN A 235 -6.83 21.43 -3.80
N SER A 236 -6.74 20.60 -2.76
CA SER A 236 -5.56 20.52 -1.89
C SER A 236 -4.32 20.08 -2.66
N LYS A 237 -3.16 20.55 -2.19
CA LYS A 237 -1.86 20.16 -2.75
C LYS A 237 -1.65 18.64 -2.71
N ILE A 238 -2.10 17.99 -1.64
CA ILE A 238 -1.98 16.53 -1.45
C ILE A 238 -2.75 15.77 -2.53
N VAL A 239 -3.98 16.20 -2.84
CA VAL A 239 -4.79 15.55 -3.88
C VAL A 239 -4.13 15.71 -5.26
N LYS A 240 -3.63 16.92 -5.57
CA LYS A 240 -2.92 17.16 -6.84
C LYS A 240 -1.69 16.28 -6.98
N GLU A 241 -0.82 16.25 -5.96
CA GLU A 241 0.37 15.40 -5.96
C GLU A 241 0.03 13.91 -6.05
N ALA A 242 -1.01 13.44 -5.34
CA ALA A 242 -1.45 12.05 -5.40
C ALA A 242 -1.97 11.68 -6.80
N VAL A 243 -2.76 12.57 -7.41
CA VAL A 243 -3.27 12.38 -8.78
C VAL A 243 -2.11 12.36 -9.78
N ASP A 244 -1.13 13.24 -9.66
CA ASP A 244 0.02 13.27 -10.56
C ASP A 244 0.87 11.99 -10.41
N ALA A 245 1.19 11.59 -9.17
CA ALA A 245 1.90 10.35 -8.88
C ALA A 245 1.15 9.11 -9.40
N GLY A 246 -0.18 9.08 -9.25
CA GLY A 246 -1.02 8.00 -9.77
C GLY A 246 -1.12 8.00 -11.29
N ARG A 247 -1.16 9.18 -11.93
CA ARG A 247 -1.25 9.32 -13.40
C ARG A 247 -0.01 8.74 -14.07
N ILE A 248 1.16 8.96 -13.48
CA ILE A 248 2.43 8.42 -13.96
C ILE A 248 2.41 6.88 -13.95
N LEU A 249 1.89 6.26 -12.89
CA LEU A 249 1.82 4.79 -12.77
C LEU A 249 0.75 4.17 -13.69
N LEU A 250 -0.33 4.90 -13.93
CA LEU A 250 -1.45 4.49 -14.80
C LEU A 250 -1.30 4.99 -16.24
N ASP A 251 -0.12 5.49 -16.62
CA ASP A 251 0.10 6.01 -17.96
C ASP A 251 -0.13 4.94 -19.04
N GLY A 252 -0.91 5.29 -20.06
CA GLY A 252 -1.38 4.37 -21.11
C GLY A 252 -2.45 3.36 -20.66
N CYS A 253 -2.88 3.37 -19.39
CA CYS A 253 -3.98 2.54 -18.90
C CYS A 253 -5.31 3.29 -18.96
N LYS A 254 -6.41 2.54 -19.10
CA LYS A 254 -7.77 3.10 -19.08
C LYS A 254 -8.47 2.92 -17.73
N TRP A 255 -7.96 2.06 -16.87
CA TRP A 255 -8.50 1.81 -15.54
C TRP A 255 -7.40 1.41 -14.57
N GLY A 256 -7.69 1.53 -13.28
CA GLY A 256 -6.83 1.04 -12.22
C GLY A 256 -7.23 1.60 -10.86
N VAL A 257 -6.81 0.92 -9.81
CA VAL A 257 -6.96 1.33 -8.42
C VAL A 257 -5.69 0.99 -7.65
N ILE A 258 -5.02 2.02 -7.14
CA ILE A 258 -3.71 1.89 -6.49
C ILE A 258 -3.69 2.66 -5.18
N ALA A 259 -2.92 2.17 -4.21
CA ALA A 259 -2.61 2.86 -2.98
C ALA A 259 -1.22 3.50 -3.08
N LEU A 260 -1.14 4.79 -2.79
CA LEU A 260 0.10 5.56 -2.77
C LEU A 260 0.47 5.87 -1.33
N ASP A 261 1.66 5.48 -0.90
CA ASP A 261 2.17 5.77 0.43
C ASP A 261 3.13 6.98 0.36
N ALA A 262 2.92 7.95 1.27
CA ALA A 262 3.69 9.18 1.36
C ALA A 262 4.11 9.49 2.79
N MET A 263 5.29 10.09 2.94
CA MET A 263 5.82 10.53 4.22
C MET A 263 5.80 12.05 4.28
N PRO A 264 5.05 12.68 5.21
CA PRO A 264 5.22 14.10 5.49
C PRO A 264 6.61 14.33 6.08
N ASP A 265 7.35 15.26 5.49
CA ASP A 265 8.63 15.71 6.00
C ASP A 265 8.40 16.79 7.06
N ALA A 266 8.58 16.40 8.32
CA ALA A 266 8.29 17.19 9.51
C ALA A 266 9.54 17.81 10.15
N ARG A 267 10.65 17.94 9.39
CA ARG A 267 11.84 18.63 9.89
C ARG A 267 11.48 20.05 10.34
N GLY A 268 11.66 20.33 11.64
CA GLY A 268 11.33 21.61 12.25
C GLY A 268 9.84 21.82 12.55
N VAL A 269 9.00 20.80 12.45
CA VAL A 269 7.57 20.84 12.81
C VAL A 269 7.36 20.21 14.19
N ASP A 270 6.71 20.92 15.11
CA ASP A 270 6.30 20.34 16.40
C ASP A 270 5.00 19.52 16.22
N TYR A 271 5.12 18.21 16.35
CA TYR A 271 3.99 17.28 16.30
C TYR A 271 3.69 16.65 17.67
N SER A 272 4.31 17.12 18.76
CA SER A 272 4.15 16.54 20.10
C SER A 272 2.70 16.51 20.58
N MET A 273 1.87 17.45 20.12
CA MET A 273 0.45 17.55 20.43
C MET A 273 -0.34 16.29 20.03
N ILE A 274 0.05 15.61 18.94
CA ILE A 274 -0.65 14.40 18.49
C ILE A 274 -0.64 13.32 19.58
N TYR A 275 0.48 13.19 20.29
CA TYR A 275 0.71 12.15 21.30
C TYR A 275 -0.06 12.38 22.61
N ARG A 276 -0.70 13.54 22.79
CA ARG A 276 -1.63 13.75 23.92
C ARG A 276 -2.91 12.92 23.75
N TYR A 277 -3.33 12.71 22.50
CA TYR A 277 -4.59 12.05 22.16
C TYR A 277 -4.41 10.59 21.71
N VAL A 278 -3.20 10.22 21.26
CA VAL A 278 -2.85 8.84 20.86
C VAL A 278 -3.25 7.79 21.90
N PRO A 279 -3.04 7.94 23.23
CA PRO A 279 -3.39 6.89 24.19
C PRO A 279 -4.86 6.47 24.18
N GLU A 280 -5.78 7.44 24.10
CA GLU A 280 -7.22 7.18 24.07
C GLU A 280 -7.63 6.53 22.74
N CYS A 281 -7.21 7.11 21.62
CA CYS A 281 -7.48 6.54 20.29
C CYS A 281 -6.90 5.12 20.15
N ASN A 282 -5.70 4.89 20.68
CA ASN A 282 -5.08 3.58 20.67
C ASN A 282 -5.89 2.57 21.48
N ASN A 283 -6.40 2.94 22.66
CA ASN A 283 -7.24 2.05 23.46
C ASN A 283 -8.49 1.61 22.69
N LEU A 284 -9.22 2.56 22.10
CA LEU A 284 -10.39 2.26 21.26
C LEU A 284 -10.02 1.39 20.05
N PHE A 285 -8.91 1.69 19.39
CA PHE A 285 -8.44 0.90 18.26
C PHE A 285 -7.98 -0.50 18.66
N GLN A 286 -7.40 -0.70 19.85
CA GLN A 286 -7.09 -2.04 20.35
C GLN A 286 -8.36 -2.87 20.58
N GLN A 287 -9.49 -2.26 20.95
CA GLN A 287 -10.77 -2.97 21.05
C GLN A 287 -11.25 -3.44 19.68
N ILE A 288 -11.12 -2.59 18.64
CA ILE A 288 -11.38 -2.97 17.24
C ILE A 288 -10.47 -4.14 16.82
N ARG A 289 -9.16 -4.09 17.14
CA ARG A 289 -8.23 -5.17 16.81
C ARG A 289 -8.58 -6.48 17.50
N ARG A 290 -9.01 -6.43 18.77
CA ARG A 290 -9.49 -7.62 19.49
C ARG A 290 -10.73 -8.20 18.84
N LEU A 291 -11.71 -7.36 18.47
CA LEU A 291 -12.90 -7.79 17.75
C LEU A 291 -12.53 -8.53 16.46
N VAL A 292 -11.62 -7.97 15.65
CA VAL A 292 -11.16 -8.62 14.41
C VAL A 292 -10.47 -9.96 14.71
N GLU A 293 -9.60 -10.01 15.73
CA GLU A 293 -8.85 -11.21 16.10
C GLU A 293 -9.76 -12.34 16.64
N GLU A 294 -10.71 -12.00 17.51
CA GLU A 294 -11.71 -12.92 18.06
C GLU A 294 -12.62 -13.49 16.98
N ASN A 295 -12.83 -12.73 15.89
CA ASN A 295 -13.71 -13.11 14.80
C ASN A 295 -13.00 -13.64 13.55
N LYS A 296 -11.66 -13.75 13.55
CA LYS A 296 -10.87 -14.14 12.36
C LYS A 296 -11.22 -15.52 11.78
N GLN A 297 -11.83 -16.38 12.59
CA GLN A 297 -12.26 -17.73 12.21
C GLN A 297 -13.66 -17.76 11.58
N TYR A 298 -14.44 -16.68 11.71
CA TYR A 298 -15.77 -16.54 11.15
C TYR A 298 -15.74 -15.74 9.85
N ARG A 299 -16.77 -15.92 9.01
CA ARG A 299 -16.96 -15.17 7.77
C ARG A 299 -17.06 -13.67 8.06
N TYR A 300 -16.35 -12.85 7.31
CA TYR A 300 -16.34 -11.39 7.50
C TYR A 300 -17.76 -10.81 7.49
N ARG A 301 -18.63 -11.31 6.61
CA ARG A 301 -20.07 -10.94 6.57
C ARG A 301 -20.78 -11.05 7.92
N SER A 302 -20.46 -12.04 8.77
CA SER A 302 -21.22 -12.28 10.00
C SER A 302 -20.92 -11.26 11.10
N TRP A 303 -19.79 -10.57 11.04
CA TRP A 303 -19.35 -9.63 12.07
C TRP A 303 -19.01 -8.23 11.54
N LYS A 304 -19.17 -8.00 10.22
CA LYS A 304 -18.98 -6.70 9.57
C LYS A 304 -19.70 -5.55 10.28
N HIS A 305 -20.97 -5.75 10.66
CA HIS A 305 -21.77 -4.73 11.35
C HIS A 305 -21.18 -4.33 12.71
N LEU A 306 -20.66 -5.30 13.48
CA LEU A 306 -19.99 -5.02 14.76
C LEU A 306 -18.71 -4.18 14.56
N LEU A 307 -17.98 -4.46 13.47
CA LEU A 307 -16.80 -3.70 13.09
C LEU A 307 -17.17 -2.25 12.72
N GLU A 308 -18.24 -2.06 11.94
CA GLU A 308 -18.75 -0.74 11.56
C GLU A 308 -19.18 0.07 12.78
N ASP A 309 -19.92 -0.53 13.72
CA ASP A 309 -20.33 0.10 14.98
C ASP A 309 -19.13 0.49 15.84
N ALA A 310 -18.10 -0.36 15.91
CA ALA A 310 -16.88 -0.08 16.65
C ALA A 310 -16.11 1.10 16.04
N PHE A 311 -16.02 1.17 14.71
CA PHE A 311 -15.40 2.30 14.02
C PHE A 311 -16.21 3.60 14.16
N LEU A 312 -17.54 3.52 14.21
CA LEU A 312 -18.38 4.69 14.46
C LEU A 312 -18.09 5.31 15.84
N LYS A 313 -17.98 4.48 16.88
CA LYS A 313 -17.58 4.91 18.23
C LYS A 313 -16.17 5.49 18.23
N TYR A 314 -15.23 4.82 17.58
CA TYR A 314 -13.84 5.24 17.47
C TYR A 314 -13.70 6.62 16.82
N LYS A 315 -14.36 6.84 15.68
CA LYS A 315 -14.34 8.12 14.94
C LYS A 315 -15.06 9.26 15.63
N SER A 316 -16.01 8.95 16.51
CA SER A 316 -16.79 9.94 17.26
C SER A 316 -16.13 10.34 18.58
N SER A 317 -15.00 9.74 18.95
CA SER A 317 -14.27 10.12 20.16
C SER A 317 -13.65 11.50 20.02
N GLU A 318 -13.58 12.25 21.13
CA GLU A 318 -12.96 13.57 21.13
C GLU A 318 -11.49 13.49 20.70
N ALA A 319 -10.77 12.48 21.20
CA ALA A 319 -9.38 12.25 20.83
C ALA A 319 -9.20 12.07 19.31
N TYR A 320 -10.09 11.33 18.64
CA TYR A 320 -10.01 11.13 17.19
C TYR A 320 -10.20 12.44 16.43
N ILE A 321 -11.21 13.22 16.82
CA ILE A 321 -11.53 14.52 16.18
C ILE A 321 -10.37 15.51 16.38
N LYS A 322 -9.77 15.55 17.58
CA LYS A 322 -8.61 16.40 17.87
C LYS A 322 -7.38 15.96 17.09
N MET A 323 -7.12 14.66 16.99
CA MET A 323 -6.03 14.12 16.18
C MET A 323 -6.22 14.43 14.69
N GLU A 324 -7.44 14.33 14.17
CA GLU A 324 -7.74 14.65 12.77
C GLU A 324 -7.38 16.11 12.47
N ALA A 325 -7.80 17.04 13.33
CA ALA A 325 -7.48 18.47 13.19
C ALA A 325 -5.96 18.73 13.21
N ILE A 326 -5.23 18.14 14.17
CA ILE A 326 -3.77 18.30 14.28
C ILE A 326 -3.04 17.72 13.06
N VAL A 327 -3.47 16.55 12.57
CA VAL A 327 -2.90 15.92 11.37
C VAL A 327 -3.08 16.85 10.17
N HIS A 328 -4.26 17.47 10.01
CA HIS A 328 -4.50 18.42 8.93
C HIS A 328 -3.59 19.66 9.02
N GLU A 329 -3.44 20.26 10.20
CA GLU A 329 -2.53 21.41 10.42
C GLU A 329 -1.07 21.06 10.10
N ILE A 330 -0.60 19.89 10.54
CA ILE A 330 0.75 19.41 10.20
C ILE A 330 0.92 19.25 8.68
N LEU A 331 -0.09 18.69 8.01
CA LEU A 331 -0.03 18.45 6.57
C LEU A 331 0.00 19.73 5.74
N GLU A 332 -0.54 20.84 6.23
CA GLU A 332 -0.45 22.16 5.56
C GLU A 332 0.98 22.72 5.53
N SER A 333 1.80 22.37 6.53
CA SER A 333 3.18 22.85 6.66
C SER A 333 4.23 21.90 6.11
N CYS A 334 3.89 20.63 5.86
CA CYS A 334 4.83 19.61 5.41
C CYS A 334 4.93 19.51 3.88
N LYS A 335 6.12 19.15 3.39
CA LYS A 335 6.26 18.59 2.03
C LYS A 335 6.09 17.08 2.10
N LEU A 336 5.42 16.49 1.11
CA LEU A 336 5.27 15.05 1.03
C LEU A 336 6.41 14.43 0.22
N LYS A 337 6.94 13.31 0.71
CA LYS A 337 7.85 12.43 -0.02
C LYS A 337 7.13 11.12 -0.32
N TRP A 338 6.77 10.92 -1.59
CA TRP A 338 6.13 9.71 -2.10
C TRP A 338 7.17 8.60 -2.20
N HIS A 339 6.87 7.41 -1.67
CA HIS A 339 7.92 6.40 -1.50
C HIS A 339 7.53 4.96 -1.83
N GLU A 340 6.24 4.67 -1.98
CA GLU A 340 5.76 3.34 -2.36
C GLU A 340 4.38 3.42 -3.01
N ALA A 341 4.12 2.53 -3.97
CA ALA A 341 2.80 2.30 -4.56
C ALA A 341 2.43 0.82 -4.40
N ASN A 342 1.15 0.54 -4.23
CA ASN A 342 0.63 -0.80 -4.02
C ASN A 342 -0.65 -1.02 -4.84
N SER A 343 -0.65 -2.04 -5.69
CA SER A 343 -1.83 -2.57 -6.40
C SER A 343 -2.76 -3.33 -5.46
N ARG A 344 -2.18 -4.13 -4.54
CA ARG A 344 -2.89 -4.81 -3.45
C ARG A 344 -2.71 -4.04 -2.15
N PHE A 345 -3.82 -3.51 -1.64
CA PHE A 345 -3.88 -2.78 -0.36
C PHE A 345 -5.02 -3.31 0.49
N ASP A 346 -4.82 -3.30 1.81
CA ASP A 346 -5.82 -3.69 2.79
C ASP A 346 -6.82 -2.55 2.98
N TYR A 347 -8.11 -2.85 2.92
CA TYR A 347 -9.13 -1.80 3.01
C TYR A 347 -10.39 -2.15 3.80
N ALA A 348 -10.90 -3.37 3.78
CA ALA A 348 -12.19 -3.71 4.37
C ALA A 348 -12.25 -3.45 5.88
N VAL A 349 -11.12 -3.62 6.58
CA VAL A 349 -11.04 -3.40 8.03
C VAL A 349 -10.73 -1.95 8.38
N ASN A 350 -9.62 -1.40 7.89
CA ASN A 350 -9.15 -0.09 8.34
C ASN A 350 -9.54 1.02 7.37
N THR A 351 -9.06 0.97 6.13
CA THR A 351 -9.21 2.07 5.16
C THR A 351 -10.68 2.43 4.91
N ARG A 352 -11.53 1.42 4.70
CA ARG A 352 -12.97 1.60 4.47
C ARG A 352 -13.65 2.26 5.66
N ASN A 353 -13.48 1.71 6.85
CA ASN A 353 -14.20 2.20 8.02
C ASN A 353 -13.63 3.55 8.53
N ALA A 354 -12.32 3.78 8.42
CA ALA A 354 -11.70 5.04 8.78
C ALA A 354 -12.10 6.17 7.80
N SER A 355 -11.95 5.95 6.50
CA SER A 355 -12.23 6.98 5.48
C SER A 355 -13.71 7.11 5.10
N GLY A 356 -14.51 6.06 5.28
CA GLY A 356 -15.90 6.00 4.83
C GLY A 356 -16.08 5.64 3.35
N PHE A 357 -14.99 5.47 2.58
CA PHE A 357 -15.05 5.04 1.18
C PHE A 357 -14.90 3.53 1.06
N ASN A 358 -15.69 2.86 0.21
CA ASN A 358 -15.59 1.42 -0.01
C ASN A 358 -14.91 1.09 -1.36
N PRO A 359 -13.62 0.69 -1.38
CA PRO A 359 -12.93 0.30 -2.62
C PRO A 359 -13.60 -0.82 -3.42
N ALA A 360 -14.38 -1.72 -2.79
CA ALA A 360 -15.11 -2.76 -3.51
C ALA A 360 -16.13 -2.17 -4.50
N GLU A 361 -16.74 -1.03 -4.15
CA GLU A 361 -17.64 -0.30 -5.04
C GLU A 361 -16.91 0.16 -6.30
N PHE A 362 -15.70 0.69 -6.14
CA PHE A 362 -14.90 1.19 -7.26
C PHE A 362 -14.42 0.08 -8.20
N TYR A 363 -14.08 -1.10 -7.66
CA TYR A 363 -13.80 -2.28 -8.48
C TYR A 363 -15.00 -2.61 -9.38
N LEU A 364 -16.22 -2.59 -8.82
CA LEU A 364 -17.43 -2.92 -9.57
C LEU A 364 -17.88 -1.79 -10.50
N ASP A 365 -17.61 -0.52 -10.18
CA ASP A 365 -17.77 0.59 -11.10
C ASP A 365 -16.90 0.40 -12.36
N ILE A 366 -15.65 -0.07 -12.21
CA ILE A 366 -14.77 -0.40 -13.34
C ILE A 366 -15.37 -1.55 -14.17
N ALA A 367 -15.87 -2.60 -13.51
CA ALA A 367 -16.48 -3.73 -14.21
C ALA A 367 -17.75 -3.34 -14.98
N GLU A 368 -18.57 -2.44 -14.43
CA GLU A 368 -19.74 -1.90 -15.09
C GLU A 368 -19.35 -1.07 -16.31
N ASP A 369 -18.38 -0.16 -16.17
CA ASP A 369 -17.88 0.68 -17.26
C ASP A 369 -17.16 -0.12 -18.38
N LEU A 370 -16.72 -1.36 -18.10
CA LEU A 370 -16.13 -2.28 -19.09
C LEU A 370 -17.16 -3.21 -19.75
N ALA A 371 -18.30 -3.46 -19.11
CA ALA A 371 -19.36 -4.32 -19.63
C ALA A 371 -20.27 -3.61 -20.65
N TYR A 372 -20.26 -2.28 -20.64
CA TYR A 372 -21.02 -1.39 -21.53
C TYR A 372 -20.10 -0.48 -22.33
#